data_AF-A0A7W5FKB7-F1
#
_entry.id   AF-A0A7W5FKB7-F1
#
_cell.length_a   1.000
_cell.length_b   1.000
_cell.length_c   1.000
_cell.angle_alpha   90.00
_cell.angle_beta   90.00
_cell.angle_gamma   90.00
#
_symmetry.space_group_name_H-M   'P 1'
#
loop_
_entity.id
_entity.type
_entity.pdbx_description
1 polymer ?
#
loop_
_entity_poly.entity_id
_entity_poly.type
_entity_poly.pdbx_seq_one_letter_code
_entity_poly.pdbx_strand_id
1 'polypeptide(L)'
;MVSYSPQAKPRANRYYVQVEQYKQYHRDGFVKVEGLIDPIEIERYRLWAERLRIENEAKRELASVESTDPLKAEFAEKTRVHMISRQHREGEELMLHPRVLDVLEALVGPDVYALQSMLFFNPPGRGGQGWHQDAYYIKTHPDTLVGAWIALEDADEENGCLWVAPGSNHEPIYPPESRHGGSVHAEGAFADLHPVSNVSHLDDEVNTLAKVVANYPPPISVPMKPGDVLFFHSHLFHRSFPNRTADRFRRSYVCHYCNARSFVPWDHDGYEGESGNYRQILARGRTNLPYAEPQFGTEVSITQHDETMDSQTVSMMGMEDGNMMPIVDKKTSH
;
A
#
# COMPACT_ATOMS: atom_id res chain seq x y z
N MET A 1 25.14 24.38 5.36
CA MET A 1 24.14 23.95 4.35
C MET A 1 24.17 22.43 4.31
N VAL A 2 23.31 21.73 5.06
CA VAL A 2 22.98 20.36 4.67
C VAL A 2 21.91 20.51 3.60
N SER A 3 22.33 20.43 2.33
CA SER A 3 21.39 20.29 1.22
C SER A 3 20.51 19.07 1.49
N TYR A 4 19.20 19.18 1.27
CA TYR A 4 18.31 18.03 1.35
C TYR A 4 18.89 16.87 0.53
N SER A 5 19.33 15.82 1.20
CA SER A 5 19.80 14.60 0.58
C SER A 5 18.67 13.58 0.67
N PRO A 6 17.98 13.28 -0.45
CA PRO A 6 16.89 12.31 -0.50
C PRO A 6 17.45 10.88 -0.45
N GLN A 7 18.26 10.57 0.56
CA GLN A 7 18.91 9.28 0.72
C GLN A 7 18.54 8.72 2.08
N ALA A 8 17.93 7.53 2.12
CA ALA A 8 17.77 6.86 3.40
C ALA A 8 19.12 6.52 4.05
N LYS A 9 19.11 6.43 5.38
CA LYS A 9 20.28 6.07 6.19
C LYS A 9 20.96 4.81 5.62
N PRO A 10 22.28 4.83 5.39
CA PRO A 10 23.00 3.63 4.99
C PRO A 10 22.80 2.49 5.99
N ARG A 11 22.45 1.30 5.49
CA ARG A 11 22.31 0.07 6.30
C ARG A 11 22.98 -1.08 5.56
N ALA A 12 23.66 -1.96 6.30
CA ALA A 12 24.37 -3.10 5.70
C ALA A 12 23.43 -4.05 4.94
N ASN A 13 22.17 -4.18 5.39
CA ASN A 13 21.15 -5.04 4.79
C ASN A 13 20.13 -4.28 3.92
N ARG A 14 20.48 -3.08 3.43
CA ARG A 14 19.61 -2.28 2.54
C ARG A 14 19.30 -3.06 1.26
N TYR A 15 18.04 -3.03 0.84
CA TYR A 15 17.64 -3.52 -0.47
C TYR A 15 17.83 -2.42 -1.53
N TYR A 16 18.45 -2.76 -2.66
CA TYR A 16 18.61 -1.87 -3.79
C TYR A 16 17.73 -2.35 -4.94
N VAL A 17 16.69 -1.57 -5.24
CA VAL A 17 15.80 -1.84 -6.37
C VAL A 17 16.59 -1.75 -7.67
N GLN A 18 16.50 -2.79 -8.49
CA GLN A 18 17.11 -2.81 -9.81
C GLN A 18 16.35 -1.93 -10.79
N VAL A 19 17.04 -1.36 -11.77
CA VAL A 19 16.40 -0.52 -12.81
C VAL A 19 15.29 -1.28 -13.54
N GLU A 20 15.47 -2.57 -13.82
CA GLU A 20 14.42 -3.37 -14.46
C GLU A 20 13.21 -3.62 -13.56
N GLN A 21 13.39 -3.74 -12.25
CA GLN A 21 12.28 -3.82 -11.30
C GLN A 21 11.47 -2.51 -11.27
N TYR A 22 12.17 -1.37 -11.25
CA TYR A 22 11.54 -0.06 -11.34
C TYR A 22 10.76 0.10 -12.65
N LYS A 23 11.38 -0.25 -13.79
CA LYS A 23 10.72 -0.23 -15.11
C LYS A 23 9.51 -1.16 -15.17
N GLN A 24 9.61 -2.36 -14.60
CA GLN A 24 8.51 -3.32 -14.53
C GLN A 24 7.33 -2.73 -13.73
N TYR A 25 7.61 -2.17 -12.55
CA TYR A 25 6.56 -1.54 -11.73
C TYR A 25 5.81 -0.45 -12.49
N HIS A 26 6.53 0.45 -13.19
CA HIS A 26 5.88 1.53 -13.94
C HIS A 26 5.16 1.07 -15.21
N ARG A 27 5.71 0.06 -15.90
CA ARG A 27 5.13 -0.48 -17.14
C ARG A 27 3.91 -1.36 -16.86
N ASP A 28 4.07 -2.32 -15.96
CA ASP A 28 3.12 -3.42 -15.73
C ASP A 28 2.25 -3.18 -14.50
N GLY A 29 2.60 -2.20 -13.66
CA GLY A 29 1.84 -1.81 -12.46
C GLY A 29 2.20 -2.59 -11.21
N PHE A 30 3.14 -3.53 -11.26
CA PHE A 30 3.59 -4.29 -10.10
C PHE A 30 5.03 -4.76 -10.21
N VAL A 31 5.62 -5.10 -9.06
CA VAL A 31 6.89 -5.82 -8.98
C VAL A 31 6.86 -6.77 -7.78
N LYS A 32 7.20 -8.03 -8.02
CA LYS A 32 7.45 -9.01 -6.96
C LYS A 32 8.92 -8.96 -6.57
N VAL A 33 9.19 -8.89 -5.28
CA VAL A 33 10.53 -9.00 -4.71
C VAL A 33 10.60 -10.25 -3.85
N GLU A 34 11.39 -11.23 -4.32
CA GLU A 34 11.53 -12.53 -3.67
C GLU A 34 12.44 -12.45 -2.45
N GLY A 35 12.04 -13.12 -1.35
CA GLY A 35 12.82 -13.18 -0.11
C GLY A 35 13.20 -11.80 0.43
N LEU A 36 12.33 -10.80 0.27
CA LEU A 36 12.63 -9.44 0.71
C LEU A 36 12.75 -9.36 2.23
N ILE A 37 11.95 -10.13 2.96
CA ILE A 37 12.02 -10.23 4.42
C ILE A 37 12.66 -11.57 4.77
N ASP A 38 13.55 -11.55 5.76
CA ASP A 38 14.30 -12.74 6.16
C ASP A 38 13.35 -13.85 6.64
N PRO A 39 13.59 -15.12 6.29
CA PRO A 39 12.74 -16.24 6.71
C PRO A 39 12.54 -16.34 8.22
N ILE A 40 13.54 -15.98 9.03
CA ILE A 40 13.44 -15.99 10.50
C ILE A 40 12.45 -14.93 10.97
N GLU A 41 12.51 -13.73 10.40
CA GLU A 41 11.58 -12.64 10.72
C GLU A 41 10.15 -12.98 10.28
N ILE A 42 9.99 -13.59 9.10
CA ILE A 42 8.69 -14.01 8.60
C ILE A 42 8.06 -15.09 9.47
N GLU A 43 8.83 -16.08 9.92
CA GLU A 43 8.30 -17.10 10.82
C GLU A 43 7.82 -16.49 12.15
N ARG A 44 8.54 -15.48 12.68
CA ARG A 44 8.07 -14.72 13.85
C ARG A 44 6.71 -14.07 13.60
N TYR A 45 6.52 -13.40 12.46
CA TYR A 45 5.25 -12.75 12.11
C TYR A 45 4.14 -13.75 11.81
N ARG A 46 4.46 -14.90 11.18
CA ARG A 46 3.50 -15.98 10.94
C ARG A 46 2.99 -16.59 12.24
N LEU A 47 3.89 -16.87 13.20
CA LEU A 47 3.52 -17.36 14.53
C LEU A 47 2.71 -16.33 15.31
N TRP A 48 3.03 -15.05 15.20
CA TRP A 48 2.23 -13.97 15.78
C TRP A 48 0.82 -13.92 15.19
N ALA A 49 0.70 -13.94 13.87
CA ALA A 49 -0.59 -14.01 13.20
C ALA A 49 -1.39 -15.24 13.65
N GLU A 50 -0.74 -16.40 13.81
CA GLU A 50 -1.44 -17.59 14.29
C GLU A 50 -1.93 -17.45 15.74
N ARG A 51 -1.13 -16.86 16.64
CA ARG A 51 -1.60 -16.57 18.00
C ARG A 51 -2.83 -15.66 17.98
N LEU A 52 -2.80 -14.58 17.19
CA LEU A 52 -3.95 -13.68 17.05
C LEU A 52 -5.18 -14.38 16.50
N ARG A 53 -5.02 -15.30 15.55
CA ARG A 53 -6.13 -16.10 15.01
C ARG A 53 -6.78 -16.92 16.12
N ILE A 54 -6.00 -17.64 16.90
CA ILE A 54 -6.47 -18.47 18.02
C ILE A 54 -7.16 -17.62 19.09
N GLU A 55 -6.57 -16.47 19.45
CA GLU A 55 -7.17 -15.55 20.43
C GLU A 55 -8.50 -14.99 19.93
N ASN A 56 -8.60 -14.64 18.65
CA ASN A 56 -9.84 -14.16 18.05
C ASN A 56 -10.91 -15.25 17.96
N GLU A 57 -10.51 -16.49 17.66
CA GLU A 57 -11.41 -17.66 17.67
C GLU A 57 -11.96 -17.91 19.08
N ALA A 58 -11.11 -17.91 20.11
CA ALA A 58 -11.55 -18.07 21.49
C ALA A 58 -12.49 -16.94 21.95
N LYS A 59 -12.21 -15.69 21.58
CA LYS A 59 -13.11 -14.55 21.85
C LYS A 59 -14.46 -14.71 21.14
N ARG A 60 -14.47 -15.24 19.92
CA ARG A 60 -15.71 -15.51 19.16
C ARG A 60 -16.52 -16.61 19.80
N GLU A 61 -15.90 -17.71 20.20
CA GLU A 61 -16.60 -18.79 20.92
C GLU A 61 -17.27 -18.22 22.18
N LEU A 62 -16.56 -17.44 22.97
CA LEU A 62 -17.11 -16.77 24.16
C LEU A 62 -18.29 -15.83 23.81
N ALA A 63 -18.15 -14.99 22.79
CA ALA A 63 -19.18 -14.04 22.38
C ALA A 63 -20.41 -14.70 21.73
N SER A 64 -20.23 -15.83 21.04
CA SER A 64 -21.29 -16.60 20.39
C SER A 64 -22.20 -17.30 21.41
N VAL A 65 -21.65 -17.65 22.58
CA VAL A 65 -22.45 -18.15 23.72
C VAL A 65 -23.33 -17.05 24.32
N GLU A 66 -22.96 -15.77 24.15
CA GLU A 66 -23.63 -14.63 24.79
C GLU A 66 -24.56 -13.82 23.85
N SER A 67 -24.57 -14.04 22.53
CA SER A 67 -25.27 -13.14 21.60
C SER A 67 -25.92 -13.81 20.40
N THR A 68 -27.22 -13.56 20.19
CA THR A 68 -28.02 -13.98 19.01
C THR A 68 -28.09 -12.93 17.90
N ASP A 69 -27.21 -11.92 17.92
CA ASP A 69 -27.22 -10.78 16.99
C ASP A 69 -26.57 -11.13 15.64
N PRO A 70 -27.32 -11.10 14.51
CA PRO A 70 -26.80 -11.41 13.17
C PRO A 70 -25.64 -10.52 12.70
N LEU A 71 -25.60 -9.24 13.12
CA LEU A 71 -24.51 -8.34 12.74
C LEU A 71 -23.20 -8.76 13.41
N LYS A 72 -23.25 -9.26 14.65
CA LYS A 72 -22.06 -9.80 15.32
C LYS A 72 -21.55 -11.07 14.66
N ALA A 73 -22.42 -11.89 14.06
CA ALA A 73 -22.01 -13.07 13.29
C ALA A 73 -21.23 -12.68 12.02
N GLU A 74 -21.68 -11.67 11.27
CA GLU A 74 -20.98 -11.15 10.10
C GLU A 74 -19.61 -10.54 10.46
N PHE A 75 -19.53 -9.80 11.58
CA PHE A 75 -18.24 -9.35 12.13
C PHE A 75 -17.35 -10.50 12.62
N ALA A 76 -17.93 -11.59 13.12
CA ALA A 76 -17.21 -12.81 13.52
C ALA A 76 -16.77 -13.68 12.34
N GLU A 77 -17.26 -13.45 11.11
CA GLU A 77 -16.75 -14.13 9.91
C GLU A 77 -15.56 -13.41 9.28
N LYS A 78 -15.17 -12.23 9.79
CA LYS A 78 -14.07 -11.45 9.23
C LYS A 78 -12.77 -12.25 9.27
N THR A 79 -12.30 -12.62 8.08
CA THR A 79 -11.00 -13.26 7.83
C THR A 79 -9.86 -12.24 7.74
N ARG A 80 -10.15 -10.97 8.02
CA ARG A 80 -9.21 -9.85 7.95
C ARG A 80 -9.35 -8.92 9.15
N VAL A 81 -8.23 -8.39 9.61
CA VAL A 81 -8.17 -7.35 10.66
C VAL A 81 -7.53 -6.12 10.07
N HIS A 82 -8.25 -5.00 10.06
CA HIS A 82 -7.76 -3.72 9.59
C HIS A 82 -7.06 -2.94 10.69
N MET A 83 -6.16 -2.02 10.30
CA MET A 83 -5.39 -1.15 11.19
C MET A 83 -4.67 -1.93 12.30
N ILE A 84 -4.21 -3.14 11.98
CA ILE A 84 -3.54 -4.02 12.95
C ILE A 84 -2.23 -3.41 13.47
N SER A 85 -1.58 -2.56 12.68
CA SER A 85 -0.39 -1.78 13.10
C SER A 85 -0.70 -0.73 14.18
N ARG A 86 -1.95 -0.27 14.32
CA ARG A 86 -2.37 0.63 15.43
C ARG A 86 -2.70 -0.15 16.71
N GLN A 87 -2.81 -1.47 16.61
CA GLN A 87 -3.26 -2.35 17.70
C GLN A 87 -2.13 -3.19 18.28
N HIS A 88 -1.14 -3.56 17.46
CA HIS A 88 -0.06 -4.46 17.85
C HIS A 88 1.30 -3.97 17.36
N ARG A 89 2.30 -4.08 18.23
CA ARG A 89 3.71 -3.77 17.93
C ARG A 89 4.22 -4.54 16.71
N GLU A 90 3.94 -5.84 16.61
CA GLU A 90 4.41 -6.64 15.48
C GLU A 90 3.81 -6.18 14.15
N GLY A 91 2.56 -5.70 14.17
CA GLY A 91 1.95 -5.06 13.01
C GLY A 91 2.67 -3.78 12.62
N GLU A 92 2.94 -2.89 13.58
CA GLU A 92 3.69 -1.66 13.32
C GLU A 92 5.10 -1.93 12.78
N GLU A 93 5.82 -2.87 13.39
CA GLU A 93 7.16 -3.26 12.97
C GLU A 93 7.18 -3.82 11.53
N LEU A 94 6.20 -4.64 11.15
CA LEU A 94 6.13 -5.19 9.81
C LEU A 94 5.72 -4.14 8.76
N MET A 95 4.80 -3.23 9.10
CA MET A 95 4.43 -2.09 8.26
C MET A 95 5.62 -1.15 8.02
N LEU A 96 6.47 -0.95 9.03
CA LEU A 96 7.62 -0.06 8.94
C LEU A 96 8.92 -0.83 8.63
N HIS A 97 8.82 -2.06 8.13
CA HIS A 97 9.96 -2.92 7.90
C HIS A 97 10.98 -2.24 6.96
N PRO A 98 12.27 -2.09 7.37
CA PRO A 98 13.20 -1.24 6.64
C PRO A 98 13.42 -1.62 5.18
N ARG A 99 13.41 -2.91 4.84
CA ARG A 99 13.57 -3.39 3.45
C ARG A 99 12.33 -3.20 2.58
N VAL A 100 11.14 -3.14 3.20
CA VAL A 100 9.90 -2.77 2.49
C VAL A 100 9.96 -1.29 2.15
N LEU A 101 10.35 -0.46 3.13
CA LEU A 101 10.54 0.97 2.94
C LEU A 101 11.67 1.31 1.92
N ASP A 102 12.69 0.47 1.79
CA ASP A 102 13.74 0.64 0.75
C ASP A 102 13.18 0.52 -0.67
N VAL A 103 12.23 -0.39 -0.89
CA VAL A 103 11.56 -0.52 -2.19
C VAL A 103 10.64 0.67 -2.41
N LEU A 104 9.83 1.03 -1.41
CA LEU A 104 8.91 2.16 -1.50
C LEU A 104 9.64 3.48 -1.78
N GLU A 105 10.81 3.71 -1.18
CA GLU A 105 11.64 4.89 -1.46
C GLU A 105 11.95 5.04 -2.96
N ALA A 106 12.22 3.93 -3.65
CA ALA A 106 12.48 3.93 -5.07
C ALA A 106 11.20 4.13 -5.90
N LEU A 107 10.06 3.60 -5.46
CA LEU A 107 8.80 3.61 -6.22
C LEU A 107 7.99 4.90 -6.05
N VAL A 108 7.88 5.43 -4.84
CA VAL A 108 7.09 6.64 -4.52
C VAL A 108 7.93 7.86 -4.22
N GLY A 109 9.25 7.70 -4.06
CA GLY A 109 10.19 8.76 -3.71
C GLY A 109 10.62 8.75 -2.24
N PRO A 110 11.48 9.71 -1.83
CA PRO A 110 12.25 9.67 -0.58
C PRO A 110 11.42 9.83 0.70
N ASP A 111 10.23 10.41 0.56
CA ASP A 111 9.35 10.76 1.67
C ASP A 111 8.13 9.83 1.63
N VAL A 112 7.91 9.00 2.66
CA VAL A 112 6.92 7.91 2.63
C VAL A 112 5.98 8.00 3.83
N TYR A 113 4.67 8.05 3.55
CA TYR A 113 3.63 7.77 4.54
C TYR A 113 3.24 6.30 4.54
N ALA A 114 2.93 5.77 5.72
CA ALA A 114 2.31 4.47 5.91
C ALA A 114 0.86 4.68 6.39
N LEU A 115 -0.11 4.16 5.63
CA LEU A 115 -1.54 4.52 5.73
C LEU A 115 -2.39 3.43 6.37
N GLN A 116 -2.45 2.27 5.73
CA GLN A 116 -3.29 1.15 6.15
C GLN A 116 -2.45 -0.08 6.36
N SER A 117 -2.81 -0.88 7.35
CA SER A 117 -2.35 -2.25 7.50
C SER A 117 -3.54 -3.21 7.62
N MET A 118 -3.40 -4.40 7.04
CA MET A 118 -4.41 -5.44 7.08
C MET A 118 -3.74 -6.80 7.24
N LEU A 119 -4.15 -7.56 8.25
CA LEU A 119 -3.78 -8.96 8.40
C LEU A 119 -4.90 -9.83 7.86
N PHE A 120 -4.61 -10.64 6.85
CA PHE A 120 -5.52 -11.62 6.27
C PHE A 120 -5.17 -13.02 6.76
N PHE A 121 -6.18 -13.81 7.12
CA PHE A 121 -6.02 -15.20 7.56
C PHE A 121 -6.34 -16.23 6.47
N ASN A 122 -7.31 -15.94 5.59
CA ASN A 122 -7.80 -16.81 4.51
C ASN A 122 -7.75 -18.33 4.82
N PRO A 123 -8.60 -18.82 5.72
CA PRO A 123 -8.75 -20.26 5.97
C PRO A 123 -9.29 -21.02 4.74
N PRO A 124 -9.17 -22.35 4.73
CA PRO A 124 -9.88 -23.23 3.80
C PRO A 124 -11.35 -22.83 3.57
N GLY A 125 -11.77 -22.75 2.31
CA GLY A 125 -13.15 -22.44 1.91
C GLY A 125 -13.60 -21.00 2.12
N ARG A 126 -12.69 -20.06 2.41
CA ARG A 126 -13.01 -18.65 2.69
C ARG A 126 -12.04 -17.69 1.98
N GLY A 127 -12.35 -16.40 2.06
CA GLY A 127 -11.54 -15.33 1.48
C GLY A 127 -11.91 -15.04 0.03
N GLY A 128 -10.99 -14.45 -0.70
CA GLY A 128 -11.24 -13.93 -2.04
C GLY A 128 -11.71 -12.46 -2.02
N GLN A 129 -11.42 -11.77 -3.11
CA GLN A 129 -11.91 -10.43 -3.40
C GLN A 129 -11.87 -10.27 -4.92
N GLY A 130 -12.98 -9.85 -5.54
CA GLY A 130 -13.06 -9.66 -6.98
C GLY A 130 -12.20 -8.51 -7.48
N TRP A 131 -12.27 -8.23 -8.79
CA TRP A 131 -11.54 -7.13 -9.41
C TRP A 131 -11.86 -5.79 -8.77
N HIS A 132 -10.80 -5.07 -8.42
CA HIS A 132 -10.86 -3.72 -7.87
C HIS A 132 -9.55 -2.97 -8.12
N GLN A 133 -9.58 -1.67 -7.81
CA GLN A 133 -8.43 -0.78 -7.70
C GLN A 133 -8.40 -0.27 -6.26
N ASP A 134 -7.23 -0.19 -5.63
CA ASP A 134 -7.13 0.27 -4.24
C ASP A 134 -7.46 1.76 -4.12
N ALA A 135 -7.07 2.56 -5.11
CA ALA A 135 -7.38 3.99 -5.13
C ALA A 135 -8.88 4.29 -5.26
N TYR A 136 -9.70 3.29 -5.62
CA TYR A 136 -11.16 3.39 -5.49
C TYR A 136 -11.59 3.63 -4.03
N TYR A 137 -10.87 3.04 -3.08
CA TYR A 137 -11.18 3.11 -1.65
C TYR A 137 -10.25 4.05 -0.88
N ILE A 138 -8.94 4.03 -1.19
CA ILE A 138 -7.88 4.71 -0.45
C ILE A 138 -7.33 5.85 -1.30
N LYS A 139 -7.78 7.07 -1.01
CA LYS A 139 -7.53 8.22 -1.88
C LYS A 139 -6.30 9.00 -1.41
N THR A 140 -5.46 9.43 -2.36
CA THR A 140 -4.28 10.27 -2.12
C THR A 140 -4.15 11.29 -3.25
N HIS A 141 -3.68 12.50 -2.97
CA HIS A 141 -3.55 13.56 -3.98
C HIS A 141 -2.17 14.23 -3.89
N PRO A 142 -1.28 14.08 -4.89
CA PRO A 142 -1.44 13.24 -6.08
C PRO A 142 -1.51 11.74 -5.76
N ASP A 143 -1.99 10.94 -6.72
CA ASP A 143 -2.09 9.48 -6.61
C ASP A 143 -0.72 8.83 -6.62
N THR A 144 -0.20 8.63 -5.42
CA THR A 144 1.08 7.96 -5.20
C THR A 144 0.91 6.71 -4.34
N LEU A 145 -0.33 6.25 -4.19
CA LEU A 145 -0.65 5.09 -3.36
C LEU A 145 -0.02 3.81 -3.96
N VAL A 146 0.63 3.03 -3.09
CA VAL A 146 1.22 1.74 -3.39
C VAL A 146 0.78 0.72 -2.36
N GLY A 147 0.32 -0.42 -2.83
CA GLY A 147 0.08 -1.60 -2.01
C GLY A 147 1.36 -2.44 -1.89
N ALA A 148 1.65 -2.93 -0.69
CA ALA A 148 2.64 -3.97 -0.46
C ALA A 148 1.95 -5.18 0.18
N TRP A 149 1.88 -6.28 -0.54
CA TRP A 149 1.35 -7.55 -0.07
C TRP A 149 2.51 -8.46 0.34
N ILE A 150 2.59 -8.79 1.62
CA ILE A 150 3.66 -9.58 2.22
C ILE A 150 3.12 -11.00 2.50
N ALA A 151 3.78 -12.00 1.93
CA ALA A 151 3.44 -13.39 2.18
C ALA A 151 3.97 -13.82 3.54
N LEU A 152 3.08 -14.23 4.45
CA LEU A 152 3.48 -14.89 5.70
C LEU A 152 3.51 -16.41 5.54
N GLU A 153 2.83 -16.93 4.53
CA GLU A 153 2.74 -18.33 4.14
C GLU A 153 2.84 -18.47 2.63
N ASP A 154 3.05 -19.70 2.15
CA ASP A 154 2.96 -20.02 0.72
C ASP A 154 1.60 -19.57 0.19
N ALA A 155 1.61 -18.88 -0.95
CA ALA A 155 0.40 -18.50 -1.67
C ALA A 155 0.50 -18.98 -3.11
N ASP A 156 -0.48 -19.77 -3.53
CA ASP A 156 -0.60 -20.34 -4.87
C ASP A 156 -2.05 -20.20 -5.37
N GLU A 157 -2.34 -20.69 -6.57
CA GLU A 157 -3.67 -20.58 -7.16
C GLU A 157 -4.74 -21.38 -6.41
N GLU A 158 -4.35 -22.40 -5.63
CA GLU A 158 -5.26 -23.25 -4.88
C GLU A 158 -5.71 -22.57 -3.58
N ASN A 159 -4.77 -21.95 -2.84
CA ASN A 159 -5.09 -21.24 -1.60
C ASN A 159 -5.37 -19.74 -1.78
N GLY A 160 -5.42 -19.28 -3.03
CA GLY A 160 -5.93 -17.96 -3.41
C GLY A 160 -4.87 -16.86 -3.36
N CYS A 161 -3.74 -17.05 -4.04
CA CYS A 161 -2.78 -15.97 -4.36
C CYS A 161 -3.46 -14.81 -5.13
N LEU A 162 -2.74 -13.69 -5.24
CA LEU A 162 -3.21 -12.55 -6.01
C LEU A 162 -3.14 -12.84 -7.51
N TRP A 163 -4.08 -12.24 -8.24
CA TRP A 163 -4.09 -12.16 -9.69
C TRP A 163 -4.06 -10.70 -10.10
N VAL A 164 -3.33 -10.39 -11.16
CA VAL A 164 -3.17 -9.02 -11.67
C VAL A 164 -3.43 -8.97 -13.17
N ALA A 165 -3.91 -7.83 -13.67
CA ALA A 165 -3.96 -7.52 -15.11
C ALA A 165 -2.80 -6.55 -15.46
N PRO A 166 -1.66 -7.04 -15.98
CA PRO A 166 -0.48 -6.21 -16.21
C PRO A 166 -0.77 -5.03 -17.13
N GLY A 167 -0.24 -3.86 -16.78
CA GLY A 167 -0.39 -2.61 -17.53
C GLY A 167 -1.72 -1.88 -17.28
N SER A 168 -2.64 -2.45 -16.50
CA SER A 168 -3.90 -1.78 -16.17
C SER A 168 -3.76 -0.65 -15.15
N ASN A 169 -2.56 -0.47 -14.58
CA ASN A 169 -2.25 0.68 -13.73
C ASN A 169 -2.31 2.03 -14.46
N HIS A 170 -2.38 2.02 -15.79
CA HIS A 170 -2.57 3.22 -16.62
C HIS A 170 -4.05 3.61 -16.80
N GLU A 171 -4.98 2.79 -16.32
CA GLU A 171 -6.40 3.14 -16.28
C GLU A 171 -6.67 4.24 -15.24
N PRO A 172 -7.64 5.13 -15.48
CA PRO A 172 -8.20 5.97 -14.43
C PRO A 172 -8.90 5.11 -13.35
N ILE A 173 -9.33 5.77 -12.28
CA ILE A 173 -10.22 5.14 -11.30
C ILE A 173 -11.66 5.30 -11.79
N TYR A 174 -12.32 4.17 -12.02
CA TYR A 174 -13.71 4.15 -12.45
C TYR A 174 -14.65 4.54 -11.29
N PRO A 175 -15.55 5.51 -11.45
CA PRO A 175 -16.38 6.03 -10.36
C PRO A 175 -17.55 5.07 -10.01
N PRO A 176 -18.07 5.05 -8.77
CA PRO A 176 -19.33 4.38 -8.46
C PRO A 176 -20.51 4.96 -9.24
N GLU A 177 -21.56 4.15 -9.48
CA GLU A 177 -22.86 4.65 -9.99
C GLU A 177 -23.49 5.69 -9.06
N SER A 178 -23.44 5.43 -7.75
CA SER A 178 -23.92 6.39 -6.76
C SER A 178 -22.82 7.40 -6.43
N ARG A 179 -22.92 8.59 -7.04
CA ARG A 179 -21.98 9.70 -6.84
C ARG A 179 -22.18 10.34 -5.45
N HIS A 180 -21.71 9.66 -4.41
CA HIS A 180 -21.63 10.26 -3.08
C HIS A 180 -20.38 11.14 -3.04
N GLY A 181 -20.60 12.42 -2.76
CA GLY A 181 -19.63 13.49 -2.98
C GLY A 181 -18.26 13.23 -2.36
N GLY A 182 -17.24 13.67 -3.10
CA GLY A 182 -15.86 13.73 -2.64
C GLY A 182 -14.97 12.71 -3.33
N SER A 183 -14.22 13.19 -4.33
CA SER A 183 -12.95 12.60 -4.76
C SER A 183 -13.05 11.38 -5.68
N VAL A 184 -13.82 11.44 -6.76
CA VAL A 184 -13.53 10.59 -7.93
C VAL A 184 -12.57 11.36 -8.83
N HIS A 185 -11.45 10.73 -9.17
CA HIS A 185 -10.33 11.35 -9.88
C HIS A 185 -10.83 12.15 -11.07
N ALA A 186 -10.66 13.47 -10.98
CA ALA A 186 -10.98 14.42 -12.04
C ALA A 186 -12.35 14.17 -12.69
N GLU A 187 -13.43 14.12 -11.89
CA GLU A 187 -14.79 13.94 -12.42
C GLU A 187 -15.07 14.90 -13.59
N GLY A 188 -15.49 14.35 -14.73
CA GLY A 188 -15.77 15.11 -15.95
C GLY A 188 -14.54 15.44 -16.82
N ALA A 189 -13.33 15.04 -16.43
CA ALA A 189 -12.12 15.25 -17.24
C ALA A 189 -11.97 14.25 -18.39
N PHE A 190 -12.64 13.10 -18.33
CA PHE A 190 -12.58 12.04 -19.33
C PHE A 190 -13.91 11.96 -20.10
N ALA A 191 -13.84 11.86 -21.43
CA ALA A 191 -15.01 11.85 -22.30
C ALA A 191 -15.78 10.51 -22.29
N ASP A 192 -15.10 9.43 -21.92
CA ASP A 192 -15.53 8.03 -22.05
C ASP A 192 -15.42 7.22 -20.75
N LEU A 193 -15.10 7.89 -19.63
CA LEU A 193 -15.10 7.25 -18.32
C LEU A 193 -16.53 7.01 -17.84
N HIS A 194 -16.89 5.75 -17.67
CA HIS A 194 -18.22 5.32 -17.24
C HIS A 194 -18.20 4.82 -15.80
N PRO A 195 -19.34 4.87 -15.09
CA PRO A 195 -19.41 4.34 -13.74
C PRO A 195 -19.37 2.82 -13.71
N VAL A 196 -18.89 2.28 -12.59
CA VAL A 196 -18.87 0.86 -12.26
C VAL A 196 -19.64 0.59 -10.96
N SER A 197 -20.18 -0.62 -10.87
CA SER A 197 -20.90 -1.17 -9.73
C SER A 197 -20.37 -2.54 -9.34
N ASN A 198 -20.54 -2.87 -8.05
CA ASN A 198 -20.14 -4.13 -7.43
C ASN A 198 -18.65 -4.47 -7.63
N VAL A 199 -17.79 -3.46 -7.65
CA VAL A 199 -16.34 -3.66 -7.58
C VAL A 199 -16.00 -4.50 -6.34
N SER A 200 -14.99 -5.35 -6.44
CA SER A 200 -14.66 -6.40 -5.46
C SER A 200 -15.63 -7.60 -5.35
N HIS A 201 -16.74 -7.64 -6.09
CA HIS A 201 -17.60 -8.83 -6.13
C HIS A 201 -16.90 -9.98 -6.86
N LEU A 202 -16.99 -11.21 -6.34
CA LEU A 202 -16.27 -12.38 -6.85
C LEU A 202 -16.81 -12.92 -8.17
N ASP A 203 -18.11 -12.74 -8.42
CA ASP A 203 -18.73 -13.08 -9.70
C ASP A 203 -18.46 -11.95 -10.71
N ASP A 204 -17.75 -12.29 -11.79
CA ASP A 204 -17.37 -11.37 -12.86
C ASP A 204 -18.59 -10.87 -13.66
N GLU A 205 -19.72 -11.59 -13.67
CA GLU A 205 -20.96 -11.12 -14.32
C GLU A 205 -21.65 -10.02 -13.50
N VAL A 206 -21.42 -10.00 -12.18
CA VAL A 206 -21.94 -8.99 -11.25
C VAL A 206 -20.97 -7.82 -11.11
N ASN A 207 -19.67 -8.09 -11.12
CA ASN A 207 -18.60 -7.09 -11.02
C ASN A 207 -18.38 -6.40 -12.37
N THR A 208 -19.01 -5.23 -12.54
CA THR A 208 -18.97 -4.52 -13.83
C THR A 208 -17.57 -4.07 -14.26
N LEU A 209 -16.61 -3.94 -13.34
CA LEU A 209 -15.22 -3.61 -13.67
C LEU A 209 -14.54 -4.74 -14.46
N ALA A 210 -15.01 -5.99 -14.34
CA ALA A 210 -14.49 -7.12 -15.10
C ALA A 210 -14.59 -6.90 -16.63
N LYS A 211 -15.54 -6.09 -17.09
CA LYS A 211 -15.68 -5.70 -18.51
C LYS A 211 -14.51 -4.84 -19.00
N VAL A 212 -13.97 -3.99 -18.13
CA VAL A 212 -12.78 -3.19 -18.42
C VAL A 212 -11.53 -4.08 -18.39
N VAL A 213 -11.43 -4.96 -17.40
CA VAL A 213 -10.34 -5.94 -17.29
C VAL A 213 -10.23 -6.81 -18.55
N ALA A 214 -11.35 -7.15 -19.18
CA ALA A 214 -11.38 -7.93 -20.42
C ALA A 214 -10.68 -7.25 -21.63
N ASN A 215 -10.38 -5.95 -21.56
CA ASN A 215 -9.61 -5.23 -22.57
C ASN A 215 -8.09 -5.44 -22.44
N TYR A 216 -7.64 -6.10 -21.38
CA TYR A 216 -6.23 -6.40 -21.12
C TYR A 216 -5.87 -7.83 -21.55
N PRO A 217 -4.57 -8.14 -21.73
CA PRO A 217 -4.12 -9.52 -21.85
C PRO A 217 -4.63 -10.39 -20.69
N PRO A 218 -4.72 -11.73 -20.88
CA PRO A 218 -5.17 -12.63 -19.83
C PRO A 218 -4.47 -12.34 -18.49
N PRO A 219 -5.23 -12.14 -17.39
CA PRO A 219 -4.64 -11.88 -16.10
C PRO A 219 -3.75 -13.03 -15.64
N ILE A 220 -2.72 -12.70 -14.87
CA ILE A 220 -1.73 -13.66 -14.39
C ILE A 220 -1.84 -13.86 -12.88
N SER A 221 -1.63 -15.10 -12.43
CA SER A 221 -1.45 -15.41 -11.02
C SER A 221 -0.08 -14.94 -10.54
N VAL A 222 0.03 -14.57 -9.26
CA VAL A 222 1.28 -14.18 -8.61
C VAL A 222 1.52 -15.09 -7.40
N PRO A 223 2.06 -16.30 -7.61
CA PRO A 223 2.45 -17.18 -6.50
C PRO A 223 3.60 -16.59 -5.69
N MET A 224 3.54 -16.77 -4.38
CA MET A 224 4.48 -16.18 -3.43
C MET A 224 4.90 -17.19 -2.36
N LYS A 225 6.16 -17.07 -1.94
CA LYS A 225 6.73 -17.79 -0.80
C LYS A 225 6.82 -16.87 0.41
N PRO A 226 6.83 -17.40 1.65
CA PRO A 226 7.01 -16.62 2.86
C PRO A 226 8.21 -15.67 2.73
N GLY A 227 7.99 -14.37 2.95
CA GLY A 227 9.00 -13.32 2.82
C GLY A 227 9.09 -12.65 1.45
N ASP A 228 8.41 -13.20 0.44
CA ASP A 228 8.16 -12.45 -0.79
C ASP A 228 7.23 -11.26 -0.51
N VAL A 229 7.46 -10.17 -1.24
CA VAL A 229 6.60 -8.99 -1.21
C VAL A 229 6.22 -8.58 -2.62
N LEU A 230 4.92 -8.46 -2.87
CA LEU A 230 4.38 -7.90 -4.11
C LEU A 230 4.04 -6.43 -3.86
N PHE A 231 4.75 -5.55 -4.57
CA PHE A 231 4.40 -4.13 -4.63
C PHE A 231 3.55 -3.89 -5.87
N PHE A 232 2.45 -3.17 -5.72
CA PHE A 232 1.56 -2.88 -6.85
C PHE A 232 0.96 -1.48 -6.75
N HIS A 233 0.80 -0.89 -7.93
CA HIS A 233 0.22 0.43 -8.11
C HIS A 233 -1.27 0.39 -7.74
N SER A 234 -1.76 1.43 -7.07
CA SER A 234 -3.14 1.47 -6.58
C SER A 234 -4.22 1.42 -7.68
N HIS A 235 -3.84 1.74 -8.93
CA HIS A 235 -4.72 1.64 -10.11
C HIS A 235 -4.69 0.25 -10.77
N LEU A 236 -3.74 -0.63 -10.41
CA LEU A 236 -3.65 -1.96 -10.99
C LEU A 236 -4.90 -2.76 -10.63
N PHE A 237 -5.54 -3.34 -11.65
CA PHE A 237 -6.62 -4.28 -11.44
C PHE A 237 -6.04 -5.53 -10.85
N HIS A 238 -6.49 -5.86 -9.65
CA HIS A 238 -6.07 -7.05 -8.95
C HIS A 238 -7.25 -7.70 -8.25
N ARG A 239 -7.13 -9.01 -8.00
CA ARG A 239 -8.12 -9.83 -7.31
C ARG A 239 -7.46 -10.99 -6.59
N SER A 240 -8.23 -11.73 -5.81
CA SER A 240 -7.85 -13.05 -5.33
C SER A 240 -9.06 -13.97 -5.28
N PHE A 241 -8.83 -15.27 -5.38
CA PHE A 241 -9.90 -16.25 -5.25
C PHE A 241 -10.07 -16.72 -3.79
N PRO A 242 -11.25 -17.28 -3.45
CA PRO A 242 -11.39 -18.04 -2.21
C PRO A 242 -10.36 -19.16 -2.14
N ASN A 243 -9.90 -19.44 -0.93
CA ASN A 243 -9.01 -20.56 -0.67
C ASN A 243 -9.78 -21.88 -0.90
N ARG A 244 -9.33 -22.69 -1.85
CA ARG A 244 -9.96 -23.97 -2.23
C ARG A 244 -9.30 -25.19 -1.60
N THR A 245 -8.23 -25.01 -0.83
CA THR A 245 -7.58 -26.10 -0.10
C THR A 245 -8.46 -26.60 1.04
N ALA A 246 -8.17 -27.80 1.54
CA ALA A 246 -8.88 -28.38 2.69
C ALA A 246 -8.21 -28.06 4.03
N ASP A 247 -6.90 -27.81 4.03
CA ASP A 247 -6.06 -27.83 5.24
C ASP A 247 -5.04 -26.68 5.32
N ARG A 248 -4.86 -25.89 4.25
CA ARG A 248 -3.86 -24.81 4.21
C ARG A 248 -4.51 -23.46 4.47
N PHE A 249 -3.97 -22.71 5.41
CA PHE A 249 -4.24 -21.28 5.52
C PHE A 249 -3.40 -20.50 4.51
N ARG A 250 -3.82 -19.27 4.22
CA ARG A 250 -3.02 -18.30 3.46
C ARG A 250 -2.97 -16.99 4.22
N ARG A 251 -2.05 -16.90 5.18
CA ARG A 251 -1.83 -15.66 5.92
C ARG A 251 -1.01 -14.67 5.11
N SER A 252 -1.45 -13.42 5.10
CA SER A 252 -0.74 -12.34 4.43
C SER A 252 -0.94 -11.02 5.13
N TYR A 253 0.08 -10.18 5.07
CA TYR A 253 0.05 -8.84 5.62
C TYR A 253 0.08 -7.82 4.50
N VAL A 254 -0.97 -7.00 4.39
CA VAL A 254 -1.12 -6.03 3.31
C VAL A 254 -1.02 -4.64 3.89
N CYS A 255 -0.22 -3.79 3.28
CA CYS A 255 -0.06 -2.41 3.69
C CYS A 255 -0.17 -1.46 2.52
N HIS A 256 -0.56 -0.23 2.82
CA HIS A 256 -0.70 0.84 1.86
C HIS A 256 0.17 2.02 2.27
N TYR A 257 0.86 2.58 1.30
CA TYR A 257 1.81 3.69 1.47
C TYR A 257 1.59 4.72 0.39
N CYS A 258 2.04 5.94 0.60
CA CYS A 258 2.10 6.94 -0.46
C CYS A 258 3.30 7.88 -0.24
N ASN A 259 3.58 8.73 -1.22
CA ASN A 259 4.54 9.80 -1.05
C ASN A 259 4.05 10.74 0.07
N ALA A 260 4.92 11.11 1.01
CA ALA A 260 4.52 11.91 2.16
C ALA A 260 4.14 13.37 1.83
N ARG A 261 4.26 13.79 0.57
CA ARG A 261 3.76 15.07 0.05
C ARG A 261 2.36 14.95 -0.54
N SER A 262 1.79 13.76 -0.59
CA SER A 262 0.39 13.57 -0.97
C SER A 262 -0.53 13.98 0.18
N PHE A 263 -1.51 14.81 -0.15
CA PHE A 263 -2.68 15.05 0.68
C PHE A 263 -3.52 13.77 0.75
N VAL A 264 -3.86 13.33 1.96
CA VAL A 264 -4.56 12.08 2.22
C VAL A 264 -5.92 12.40 2.84
N PRO A 265 -7.00 12.50 2.04
CA PRO A 265 -8.36 12.69 2.57
C PRO A 265 -8.93 11.41 3.20
N TRP A 266 -8.30 10.26 2.92
CA TRP A 266 -8.76 8.96 3.39
C TRP A 266 -8.42 8.71 4.87
N ASP A 267 -9.36 8.08 5.57
CA ASP A 267 -9.11 7.39 6.83
C ASP A 267 -10.06 6.20 6.99
N HIS A 268 -9.55 5.12 7.56
CA HIS A 268 -10.32 3.89 7.75
C HIS A 268 -11.35 3.99 8.87
N ASP A 269 -11.07 4.78 9.92
CA ASP A 269 -11.89 4.88 11.13
C ASP A 269 -12.81 6.11 11.12
N GLY A 270 -12.94 6.77 9.97
CA GLY A 270 -13.69 8.01 9.81
C GLY A 270 -12.87 9.24 10.20
N TYR A 271 -12.78 10.18 9.26
CA TYR A 271 -12.24 11.51 9.49
C TYR A 271 -13.21 12.56 8.96
N GLU A 272 -13.56 13.52 9.81
CA GLU A 272 -14.33 14.71 9.47
C GLU A 272 -13.38 15.91 9.54
N GLY A 273 -12.96 16.43 8.38
CA GLY A 273 -12.16 17.65 8.31
C GLY A 273 -11.40 17.79 7.00
N GLU A 274 -10.39 18.67 7.00
CA GLU A 274 -9.63 19.01 5.81
C GLU A 274 -8.64 17.94 5.35
N SER A 275 -7.95 17.18 6.23
CA SER A 275 -7.11 16.05 5.80
C SER A 275 -6.92 14.95 6.87
N GLY A 276 -6.82 13.70 6.44
CA GLY A 276 -6.44 12.55 7.27
C GLY A 276 -4.94 12.38 7.46
N ASN A 277 -4.09 13.29 6.95
CA ASN A 277 -2.62 13.17 6.99
C ASN A 277 -2.04 12.97 8.40
N TYR A 278 -2.59 13.67 9.40
CA TYR A 278 -2.14 13.58 10.80
C TYR A 278 -2.33 12.19 11.45
N ARG A 279 -3.07 11.29 10.81
CA ARG A 279 -3.26 9.89 11.24
C ARG A 279 -2.30 8.92 10.55
N GLN A 280 -1.54 9.37 9.55
CA GLN A 280 -0.65 8.54 8.74
C GLN A 280 0.77 8.65 9.27
N ILE A 281 1.44 7.50 9.44
CA ILE A 281 2.79 7.47 10.02
C ILE A 281 3.77 7.99 8.98
N LEU A 282 4.59 8.98 9.35
CA LEU A 282 5.76 9.35 8.54
C LEU A 282 6.84 8.27 8.70
N ALA A 283 6.84 7.31 7.77
CA ALA A 283 7.70 6.13 7.82
C ALA A 283 9.15 6.43 7.41
N ARG A 284 9.35 7.41 6.51
CA ARG A 284 10.67 7.80 6.00
C ARG A 284 10.65 9.22 5.43
N GLY A 285 11.80 9.90 5.53
CA GLY A 285 12.02 11.18 4.86
C GLY A 285 11.46 12.37 5.65
N ARG A 286 10.82 13.31 4.97
CA ARG A 286 10.24 14.52 5.58
C ARG A 286 8.97 14.96 4.85
N THR A 287 8.17 15.78 5.50
CA THR A 287 6.97 16.36 4.88
C THR A 287 6.63 17.70 5.54
N ASN A 288 5.94 18.55 4.78
CA ASN A 288 5.32 19.79 5.28
C ASN A 288 3.85 19.58 5.68
N LEU A 289 3.30 18.37 5.51
CA LEU A 289 1.95 18.01 5.91
C LEU A 289 1.95 17.41 7.32
N PRO A 290 0.82 17.49 8.08
CA PRO A 290 0.71 16.84 9.39
C PRO A 290 0.95 15.33 9.31
N TYR A 291 1.48 14.72 10.37
CA TYR A 291 1.74 13.27 10.39
C TYR A 291 1.66 12.69 11.80
N ALA A 292 1.51 11.36 11.87
CA ALA A 292 1.60 10.59 13.10
C ALA A 292 3.01 10.01 13.28
N GLU A 293 3.40 9.79 14.53
CA GLU A 293 4.57 9.00 14.90
C GLU A 293 4.18 7.53 15.14
N PRO A 294 5.14 6.59 15.04
CA PRO A 294 4.92 5.19 15.43
C PRO A 294 4.46 5.10 16.89
N GLN A 295 3.29 4.50 17.12
CA GLN A 295 2.66 4.34 18.43
C GLN A 295 3.42 3.39 19.35
N PHE A 296 4.06 2.35 18.80
CA PHE A 296 4.82 1.37 19.58
C PHE A 296 6.33 1.68 19.60
N GLY A 297 6.73 2.85 19.10
CA GLY A 297 8.12 3.31 19.10
C GLY A 297 9.01 2.58 18.09
N THR A 298 8.43 2.01 17.03
CA THR A 298 9.20 1.45 15.91
C THR A 298 10.09 2.52 15.29
N GLU A 299 11.36 2.24 15.08
CA GLU A 299 12.29 3.23 14.55
C GLU A 299 11.96 3.60 13.09
N VAL A 300 11.86 4.89 12.82
CA VAL A 300 11.68 5.46 11.48
C VAL A 300 12.81 6.44 11.16
N SER A 301 13.14 6.57 9.87
CA SER A 301 14.20 7.46 9.40
C SER A 301 13.64 8.81 8.95
N ILE A 302 13.38 9.69 9.91
CA ILE A 302 12.90 11.06 9.66
C ILE A 302 14.08 12.02 9.46
N THR A 303 14.01 12.85 8.42
CA THR A 303 15.01 13.90 8.15
C THR A 303 14.55 15.20 8.81
N GLN A 304 15.34 15.74 9.74
CA GLN A 304 15.01 17.00 10.40
C GLN A 304 15.11 18.19 9.44
N HIS A 305 14.31 19.23 9.70
CA HIS A 305 14.34 20.48 8.94
C HIS A 305 15.57 21.29 9.33
N ASP A 306 16.52 21.47 8.42
CA ASP A 306 17.58 22.48 8.62
C ASP A 306 16.96 23.85 8.35
N GLU A 307 16.77 24.67 9.40
CA GLU A 307 16.23 26.04 9.32
C GLU A 307 17.16 27.03 8.59
N THR A 308 18.32 26.58 8.09
CA THR A 308 19.38 27.44 7.54
C THR A 308 19.40 27.57 6.01
N MET A 309 18.32 27.22 5.32
CA MET A 309 18.21 27.45 3.87
C MET A 309 17.94 28.92 3.57
N ASP A 310 18.99 29.72 3.64
CA ASP A 310 19.02 31.08 3.11
C ASP A 310 18.67 31.01 1.61
N SER A 311 17.60 31.71 1.20
CA SER A 311 17.03 31.62 -0.15
C SER A 311 17.93 32.32 -1.18
N GLN A 312 19.05 31.68 -1.54
CA GLN A 312 19.84 32.10 -2.67
C GLN A 312 19.13 31.68 -3.95
N THR A 313 18.96 32.63 -4.87
CA THR A 313 18.41 32.34 -6.20
C THR A 313 19.50 31.61 -6.98
N VAL A 314 19.26 30.34 -7.28
CA VAL A 314 20.18 29.50 -8.05
C VAL A 314 19.61 29.38 -9.46
N SER A 315 20.34 29.89 -10.45
CA SER A 315 20.06 29.66 -11.87
C SER A 315 20.91 28.48 -12.37
N MET A 316 20.42 27.73 -13.36
CA MET A 316 21.15 26.59 -13.91
C MET A 316 21.72 26.98 -15.28
N MET A 317 23.04 26.87 -15.46
CA MET A 317 23.71 27.14 -16.74
C MET A 317 24.15 25.84 -17.39
N GLY A 318 23.87 25.68 -18.68
CA GLY A 318 24.37 24.58 -19.49
C GLY A 318 25.86 24.75 -19.79
N MET A 319 26.63 23.72 -19.47
CA MET A 319 28.07 23.66 -19.69
C MET A 319 28.37 22.92 -21.01
N GLU A 320 29.57 23.12 -21.56
CA GLU A 320 29.99 22.49 -22.82
C GLU A 320 30.11 20.95 -22.73
N ASP A 321 30.24 20.39 -21.53
CA ASP A 321 30.25 18.94 -21.27
C ASP A 321 28.85 18.32 -21.20
N GLY A 322 27.80 19.13 -21.40
CA GLY A 322 26.40 18.71 -21.33
C GLY A 322 25.82 18.65 -19.91
N ASN A 323 26.62 18.96 -18.87
CA ASN A 323 26.12 19.08 -17.51
C ASN A 323 25.54 20.46 -17.25
N MET A 324 24.66 20.56 -16.25
CA MET A 324 24.12 21.83 -15.77
C MET A 324 24.80 22.18 -14.45
N MET A 325 25.30 23.40 -14.32
CA MET A 325 25.92 23.88 -13.07
C MET A 325 25.05 24.96 -12.40
N PRO A 326 24.89 24.90 -11.07
CA PRO A 326 24.21 25.95 -10.31
C PRO A 326 25.07 27.21 -10.27
N ILE A 327 24.50 28.33 -10.71
CA ILE A 327 25.04 29.67 -10.57
C ILE A 327 24.27 30.37 -9.47
N VAL A 328 24.99 30.78 -8.43
CA VAL A 328 24.42 31.58 -7.35
C VAL A 328 24.39 33.04 -7.81
N ASP A 329 23.21 33.55 -8.13
CA ASP A 329 23.04 34.96 -8.44
C ASP A 329 23.15 35.74 -7.13
N LYS A 330 24.35 36.29 -6.86
CA LYS A 330 24.50 37.27 -5.79
C LYS A 330 23.69 38.50 -6.20
N LYS A 331 22.54 38.73 -5.56
CA LYS A 331 21.87 40.03 -5.58
C LYS A 331 22.89 41.08 -5.13
N THR A 332 23.48 41.80 -6.08
CA THR A 332 24.16 43.06 -5.79
C THR A 332 23.09 44.05 -5.38
N SER A 333 22.98 44.29 -4.08
CA SER A 333 22.25 45.42 -3.54
C SER A 333 22.88 46.70 -4.08
N HIS A 334 22.16 47.41 -4.94
CA HIS A 334 22.45 48.79 -5.29
C HIS A 334 21.76 49.75 -4.32
#